data_AF-A0A356EBG5-F1
#
_entry.id   AF-A0A356EBG5-F1
#
_cell.length_a   1.000
_cell.length_b   1.000
_cell.length_c   1.000
_cell.angle_alpha   90.00
_cell.angle_beta   90.00
_cell.angle_gamma   90.00
#
_symmetry.space_group_name_H-M   'P 1'
#
loop_
_entity.id
_entity.type
_entity.pdbx_description
1 polymer ?
#
loop_
_entity_poly.entity_id
_entity_poly.type
_entity_poly.pdbx_seq_one_letter_code
_entity_poly.pdbx_strand_id
1 'polypeptide(L)'
;EGRPEAMKIDYPKHPLTFADTTDKPNILLITVSGLRHDVITADNMPELTRFATDSTQFINHYSGGNNNNAGITGLFYGLNANYVDSLLNNKTPSVLIRKLQKDGYYFALFSATHFKDSIFRQALFPEYKLTKNKPGNQSAVENWLKWTSSAAPNQPWFSYLNLDLEGSVRERKLTTLELEKAYYNEHLSQLDSLLGKIFARLEEYGWLQNTMIIITAEHGYAFQLSGDELNNYFARDEIQVPMIVRWRGLPTKIESKLSSHIDLLPALMNEVFKVQNPIIDYAQGSDLFSDKRAAEWVFAANYRWNVIITSDGTQYHIDKKGNYQKYDRTYQKVSSDRLPLGLFLEAFNRDRSFLDK
;
A
#
# COMPACT_ATOMS: atom_id res chain seq x y z
N GLU A 1 4.65 -19.12 -2.34
CA GLU A 1 3.99 -19.81 -1.21
C GLU A 1 4.65 -19.33 0.06
N GLY A 2 3.91 -19.23 1.17
CA GLY A 2 4.50 -18.91 2.47
C GLY A 2 5.45 -20.00 2.91
N ARG A 3 6.47 -19.66 3.70
CA ARG A 3 7.42 -20.66 4.22
C ARG A 3 6.72 -21.64 5.17
N PRO A 4 7.00 -22.97 5.09
CA PRO A 4 6.35 -23.97 5.95
C PRO A 4 6.57 -23.73 7.45
N GLU A 5 7.69 -23.10 7.80
CA GLU A 5 8.10 -22.81 9.18
C GLU A 5 7.52 -21.49 9.72
N ALA A 6 6.64 -20.83 8.95
CA ALA A 6 6.00 -19.61 9.39
C ALA A 6 5.09 -19.90 10.60
N MET A 7 5.28 -19.13 11.67
CA MET A 7 4.46 -19.22 12.88
C MET A 7 2.99 -18.98 12.55
N LYS A 8 2.11 -19.61 13.32
CA LYS A 8 0.68 -19.33 13.27
C LYS A 8 0.40 -17.89 13.68
N ILE A 9 -0.70 -17.36 13.16
CA ILE A 9 -1.13 -15.98 13.37
C ILE A 9 -2.47 -15.97 14.09
N ASP A 10 -2.55 -15.18 15.16
CA ASP A 10 -3.76 -14.89 15.92
C ASP A 10 -4.37 -13.58 15.40
N TYR A 11 -5.08 -13.63 14.26
CA TYR A 11 -5.58 -12.44 13.57
C TYR A 11 -7.01 -12.62 13.01
N PRO A 12 -7.95 -11.70 13.33
CA PRO A 12 -7.86 -10.71 14.40
C PRO A 12 -7.86 -11.41 15.77
N LYS A 13 -7.32 -10.75 16.80
CA LYS A 13 -7.25 -11.31 18.17
C LYS A 13 -8.62 -11.56 18.78
N HIS A 14 -9.57 -10.71 18.42
CA HIS A 14 -10.95 -10.79 18.88
C HIS A 14 -11.89 -10.64 17.69
N PRO A 15 -13.06 -11.31 17.70
CA PRO A 15 -14.08 -11.09 16.69
C PRO A 15 -14.48 -9.61 16.61
N LEU A 16 -14.54 -9.08 15.38
CA LEU A 16 -14.84 -7.67 15.15
C LEU A 16 -16.34 -7.39 15.21
N THR A 17 -16.67 -6.32 15.91
CA THR A 17 -18.01 -5.75 16.05
C THR A 17 -18.06 -4.38 15.41
N PHE A 18 -19.22 -4.01 14.87
CA PHE A 18 -19.40 -2.82 14.06
C PHE A 18 -20.71 -2.14 14.47
N ALA A 19 -20.70 -0.81 14.53
CA ALA A 19 -21.94 -0.05 14.64
C ALA A 19 -22.73 -0.14 13.32
N ASP A 20 -24.05 -0.03 13.41
CA ASP A 20 -24.88 0.06 12.22
C ASP A 20 -24.55 1.35 11.44
N THR A 21 -24.32 1.19 10.14
CA THR A 21 -24.12 2.33 9.22
C THR A 21 -24.97 2.14 7.98
N THR A 22 -25.71 3.18 7.62
CA THR A 22 -26.42 3.29 6.34
C THR A 22 -25.56 3.89 5.25
N ASP A 23 -24.43 4.51 5.63
CA ASP A 23 -23.52 5.15 4.69
C ASP A 23 -22.42 4.18 4.25
N LYS A 24 -22.56 3.68 3.03
CA LYS A 24 -21.61 2.73 2.40
C LYS A 24 -21.08 3.35 1.11
N PRO A 25 -19.98 4.13 1.17
CA PRO A 25 -19.37 4.65 -0.04
C PRO A 25 -18.81 3.49 -0.87
N ASN A 26 -18.72 3.71 -2.17
CA ASN A 26 -17.88 2.90 -3.03
C ASN A 26 -16.41 3.10 -2.65
N ILE A 27 -15.56 2.11 -2.89
CA ILE A 27 -14.13 2.20 -2.62
C ILE A 27 -13.38 1.82 -3.89
N LEU A 28 -12.58 2.74 -4.40
CA LEU A 28 -11.63 2.51 -5.49
C LEU A 28 -10.21 2.60 -4.93
N LEU A 29 -9.53 1.46 -4.85
CA LEU A 29 -8.10 1.40 -4.51
C LEU A 29 -7.30 1.18 -5.80
N ILE A 30 -6.40 2.12 -6.09
CA ILE A 30 -5.45 2.04 -7.20
C ILE A 30 -4.06 1.93 -6.60
N THR A 31 -3.35 0.88 -6.93
CA THR A 31 -1.94 0.72 -6.57
C THR A 31 -1.09 0.63 -7.82
N VAL A 32 0.10 1.24 -7.78
CA VAL A 32 1.05 1.26 -8.88
C VAL A 32 2.42 0.80 -8.38
N SER A 33 2.81 -0.44 -8.66
CA SER A 33 4.15 -0.91 -8.29
C SER A 33 5.21 -0.09 -9.02
N GLY A 34 6.18 0.47 -8.28
CA GLY A 34 7.22 1.32 -8.86
C GLY A 34 6.92 2.82 -8.86
N LEU A 35 5.79 3.28 -8.32
CA LEU A 35 5.48 4.72 -8.31
C LEU A 35 6.20 5.45 -7.17
N ARG A 36 7.17 6.30 -7.53
CA ARG A 36 7.97 7.08 -6.59
C ARG A 36 7.20 8.25 -5.97
N HIS A 37 7.59 8.67 -4.77
CA HIS A 37 6.98 9.83 -4.10
C HIS A 37 7.29 11.18 -4.76
N ASP A 38 8.37 11.28 -5.55
CA ASP A 38 8.91 12.53 -6.09
C ASP A 38 8.49 12.82 -7.53
N VAL A 39 7.64 11.98 -8.12
CA VAL A 39 7.24 12.09 -9.54
C VAL A 39 5.84 12.67 -9.77
N ILE A 40 5.07 12.91 -8.71
CA ILE A 40 3.75 13.55 -8.83
C ILE A 40 3.93 15.07 -8.92
N THR A 41 4.20 15.53 -10.14
CA THR A 41 4.33 16.96 -10.48
C THR A 41 3.54 17.26 -11.75
N ALA A 42 3.21 18.53 -11.98
CA ALA A 42 2.48 18.96 -13.17
C ALA A 42 3.19 18.60 -14.48
N ASP A 43 4.52 18.50 -14.46
CA ASP A 43 5.33 18.17 -15.64
C ASP A 43 5.34 16.65 -15.93
N ASN A 44 5.38 15.82 -14.88
CA ASN A 44 5.52 14.37 -15.01
C ASN A 44 4.18 13.63 -15.04
N MET A 45 3.23 14.08 -14.23
CA MET A 45 1.92 13.45 -14.01
C MET A 45 0.82 14.52 -13.88
N PRO A 46 0.50 15.27 -14.94
CA PRO A 46 -0.49 16.36 -14.90
C PRO A 46 -1.88 15.92 -14.43
N GLU A 47 -2.38 14.76 -14.85
CA GLU A 47 -3.72 14.28 -14.48
C GLU A 47 -3.80 13.91 -13.01
N LEU A 48 -2.82 13.14 -12.50
CA LEU A 48 -2.75 12.81 -11.08
C LEU A 48 -2.50 14.04 -10.21
N THR A 49 -1.68 14.98 -10.68
CA THR A 49 -1.44 16.25 -9.97
C THR A 49 -2.73 17.06 -9.85
N ARG A 50 -3.51 17.18 -10.93
CA ARG A 50 -4.82 17.83 -10.92
C ARG A 50 -5.80 17.12 -9.99
N PHE A 51 -5.85 15.79 -10.02
CA PHE A 51 -6.69 15.02 -9.10
C PHE A 51 -6.30 15.23 -7.64
N ALA A 52 -5.00 15.33 -7.36
CA ALA A 52 -4.47 15.51 -6.02
C ALA A 52 -4.82 16.88 -5.41
N THR A 53 -5.07 17.93 -6.21
CA THR A 53 -5.43 19.26 -5.68
C THR A 53 -6.73 19.26 -4.90
N ASP A 54 -7.64 18.34 -5.21
CA ASP A 54 -8.93 18.21 -4.51
C ASP A 54 -8.98 16.96 -3.63
N SER A 55 -7.84 16.57 -3.07
CA SER A 55 -7.67 15.35 -2.27
C SER A 55 -6.87 15.64 -0.98
N THR A 56 -6.93 14.72 -0.02
CA THR A 56 -5.94 14.66 1.05
C THR A 56 -4.68 13.98 0.53
N GLN A 57 -3.52 14.61 0.66
CA GLN A 57 -2.24 14.10 0.19
C GLN A 57 -1.31 13.82 1.38
N PHE A 58 -0.94 12.56 1.60
CA PHE A 58 0.01 12.17 2.65
C PHE A 58 1.42 12.11 2.04
N ILE A 59 2.17 13.19 2.19
CA ILE A 59 3.47 13.36 1.50
C ILE A 59 4.64 12.70 2.24
N ASN A 60 4.44 12.27 3.49
CA ASN A 60 5.42 11.54 4.30
C ASN A 60 4.92 10.12 4.61
N HIS A 61 4.56 9.39 3.54
CA HIS A 61 3.95 8.06 3.61
C HIS A 61 4.93 6.97 3.14
N TYR A 62 5.04 5.88 3.91
CA TYR A 62 5.94 4.78 3.62
C TYR A 62 5.20 3.46 3.35
N SER A 63 5.70 2.70 2.38
CA SER A 63 5.29 1.31 2.21
C SER A 63 5.68 0.45 3.41
N GLY A 64 4.99 -0.68 3.57
CA GLY A 64 5.36 -1.72 4.55
C GLY A 64 6.67 -2.45 4.23
N GLY A 65 7.27 -2.23 3.05
CA GLY A 65 8.57 -2.78 2.67
C GLY A 65 8.96 -2.42 1.25
N ASN A 66 9.96 -3.13 0.71
CA ASN A 66 10.57 -2.86 -0.61
C ASN A 66 10.18 -3.89 -1.68
N ASN A 67 8.97 -4.45 -1.57
CA ASN A 67 8.40 -5.37 -2.57
C ASN A 67 6.88 -5.39 -2.46
N ASN A 68 6.22 -5.88 -3.51
CA ASN A 68 4.76 -5.91 -3.60
C ASN A 68 4.08 -6.62 -2.41
N ASN A 69 4.51 -7.83 -2.04
CA ASN A 69 3.86 -8.56 -0.93
C ASN A 69 3.95 -7.79 0.39
N ALA A 70 5.08 -7.14 0.67
CA ALA A 70 5.27 -6.31 1.85
C ALA A 70 4.33 -5.10 1.86
N GLY A 71 4.24 -4.38 0.74
CA GLY A 71 3.34 -3.24 0.59
C GLY A 71 1.86 -3.62 0.73
N ILE A 72 1.44 -4.67 0.02
CA ILE A 72 0.06 -5.18 0.03
C ILE A 72 -0.34 -5.68 1.43
N THR A 73 0.59 -6.32 2.16
CA THR A 73 0.34 -6.75 3.54
C THR A 73 -0.03 -5.58 4.43
N GLY A 74 0.70 -4.47 4.33
CA GLY A 74 0.37 -3.25 5.07
C GLY A 74 -1.02 -2.71 4.71
N LEU A 75 -1.31 -2.57 3.41
CA LEU A 75 -2.55 -1.95 2.94
C LEU A 75 -3.81 -2.74 3.35
N PHE A 76 -3.78 -4.06 3.22
CA PHE A 76 -4.98 -4.89 3.40
C PHE A 76 -5.08 -5.57 4.77
N TYR A 77 -3.97 -5.77 5.48
CA TYR A 77 -3.96 -6.41 6.79
C TYR A 77 -3.65 -5.44 7.93
N GLY A 78 -3.17 -4.23 7.64
CA GLY A 78 -2.71 -3.32 8.70
C GLY A 78 -1.56 -3.91 9.52
N LEU A 79 -0.87 -4.92 8.98
CA LEU A 79 0.25 -5.63 9.58
C LEU A 79 1.53 -5.33 8.81
N ASN A 80 2.67 -5.39 9.49
CA ASN A 80 3.96 -5.22 8.85
C ASN A 80 4.34 -6.43 7.97
N ALA A 81 5.39 -6.26 7.16
CA ALA A 81 5.80 -7.25 6.18
C ALA A 81 6.35 -8.57 6.77
N ASN A 82 6.65 -8.65 8.07
CA ASN A 82 7.08 -9.91 8.68
C ASN A 82 5.95 -10.95 8.74
N TYR A 83 4.69 -10.52 8.63
CA TYR A 83 3.54 -11.40 8.60
C TYR A 83 3.28 -12.03 7.24
N VAL A 84 3.95 -11.59 6.16
CA VAL A 84 3.71 -12.09 4.79
C VAL A 84 3.70 -13.63 4.75
N ASP A 85 4.73 -14.27 5.29
CA ASP A 85 4.85 -15.73 5.26
C ASP A 85 3.75 -16.42 6.07
N SER A 86 3.44 -15.90 7.26
CA SER A 86 2.39 -16.43 8.14
C SER A 86 1.01 -16.31 7.49
N LEU A 87 0.71 -15.17 6.86
CA LEU A 87 -0.55 -14.95 6.15
C LEU A 87 -0.70 -15.90 4.96
N LEU A 88 0.36 -16.10 4.18
CA LEU A 88 0.37 -17.01 3.03
C LEU A 88 0.23 -18.48 3.46
N ASN A 89 1.03 -18.91 4.44
CA ASN A 89 1.06 -20.31 4.90
C ASN A 89 -0.28 -20.72 5.54
N ASN A 90 -0.85 -19.82 6.36
CA ASN A 90 -2.13 -20.07 7.03
C ASN A 90 -3.35 -19.65 6.19
N LYS A 91 -3.16 -19.14 4.96
CA LYS A 91 -4.22 -18.60 4.09
C LYS A 91 -5.17 -17.65 4.84
N THR A 92 -4.58 -16.79 5.66
CA THR A 92 -5.34 -15.94 6.59
C THR A 92 -6.08 -14.86 5.80
N PRO A 93 -7.41 -14.75 5.91
CA PRO A 93 -8.16 -13.73 5.19
C PRO A 93 -7.96 -12.35 5.83
N SER A 94 -7.97 -11.29 5.01
CA SER A 94 -7.98 -9.92 5.51
C SER A 94 -9.34 -9.57 6.13
N VAL A 95 -9.33 -8.92 7.30
CA VAL A 95 -10.56 -8.43 7.96
C VAL A 95 -11.30 -7.39 7.12
N LEU A 96 -10.59 -6.59 6.31
CA LEU A 96 -11.20 -5.65 5.37
C LEU A 96 -11.99 -6.39 4.29
N ILE A 97 -11.36 -7.39 3.66
CA ILE A 97 -12.02 -8.17 2.61
C ILE A 97 -13.25 -8.89 3.17
N ARG A 98 -13.12 -9.51 4.36
CA ARG A 98 -14.24 -10.15 5.04
C ARG A 98 -15.37 -9.18 5.36
N LYS A 99 -15.05 -7.96 5.80
CA LYS A 99 -16.04 -6.93 6.10
C LYS A 99 -16.76 -6.47 4.83
N LEU A 100 -16.03 -6.18 3.76
CA LEU A 100 -16.59 -5.84 2.45
C LEU A 100 -17.53 -6.93 1.92
N GLN A 101 -17.12 -8.20 2.00
CA GLN A 101 -17.94 -9.35 1.63
C GLN A 101 -19.23 -9.42 2.46
N LYS A 102 -19.10 -9.34 3.79
CA LYS A 102 -20.25 -9.40 4.72
C LYS A 102 -21.24 -8.25 4.48
N ASP A 103 -20.74 -7.08 4.10
CA ASP A 103 -21.56 -5.90 3.86
C ASP A 103 -22.19 -5.85 2.46
N GLY A 104 -21.95 -6.87 1.63
CA GLY A 104 -22.53 -7.02 0.30
C GLY A 104 -21.86 -6.18 -0.78
N TYR A 105 -20.60 -5.79 -0.60
CA TYR A 105 -19.87 -5.05 -1.63
C TYR A 105 -19.68 -5.90 -2.89
N TYR A 106 -19.95 -5.31 -4.05
CA TYR A 106 -19.57 -5.91 -5.33
C TYR A 106 -18.05 -5.77 -5.55
N PHE A 107 -17.35 -6.85 -5.87
CA PHE A 107 -15.90 -6.82 -6.09
C PHE A 107 -15.58 -6.71 -7.57
N ALA A 108 -14.83 -5.67 -7.94
CA ALA A 108 -14.32 -5.45 -9.28
C ALA A 108 -12.79 -5.41 -9.27
N LEU A 109 -12.16 -6.52 -9.65
CA LEU A 109 -10.71 -6.73 -9.49
C LEU A 109 -10.00 -6.71 -10.86
N PHE A 110 -9.04 -5.81 -11.02
CA PHE A 110 -8.30 -5.61 -12.27
C PHE A 110 -6.81 -5.51 -11.98
N SER A 111 -5.97 -6.15 -12.81
CA SER A 111 -4.53 -6.13 -12.62
C SER A 111 -3.77 -6.15 -13.94
N ALA A 112 -2.77 -5.29 -14.04
CA ALA A 112 -1.79 -5.27 -15.12
C ALA A 112 -0.89 -6.51 -15.11
N THR A 113 -0.70 -7.13 -13.94
CA THR A 113 0.23 -8.25 -13.73
C THR A 113 -0.49 -9.59 -13.50
N HIS A 114 -1.81 -9.64 -13.72
CA HIS A 114 -2.68 -10.79 -13.41
C HIS A 114 -2.63 -11.23 -11.94
N PHE A 115 -2.41 -10.27 -11.04
CA PHE A 115 -2.24 -10.55 -9.62
C PHE A 115 -1.16 -11.63 -9.41
N LYS A 116 0.03 -11.43 -10.01
CA LYS A 116 1.14 -12.41 -9.97
C LYS A 116 1.64 -12.67 -8.55
N ASP A 117 1.58 -11.67 -7.68
CA ASP A 117 2.04 -11.77 -6.30
C ASP A 117 1.19 -12.75 -5.49
N SER A 118 1.87 -13.61 -4.72
CA SER A 118 1.24 -14.75 -4.04
C SER A 118 0.14 -14.34 -3.07
N ILE A 119 0.26 -13.18 -2.43
CA ILE A 119 -0.71 -12.69 -1.44
C ILE A 119 -2.12 -12.54 -2.01
N PHE A 120 -2.24 -12.19 -3.29
CA PHE A 120 -3.55 -12.00 -3.92
C PHE A 120 -4.33 -13.31 -4.01
N ARG A 121 -3.72 -14.37 -4.52
CA ARG A 121 -4.41 -15.65 -4.77
C ARG A 121 -4.46 -16.55 -3.54
N GLN A 122 -3.47 -16.45 -2.66
CA GLN A 122 -3.34 -17.36 -1.52
C GLN A 122 -4.05 -16.84 -0.27
N ALA A 123 -4.25 -15.52 -0.14
CA ALA A 123 -4.78 -14.92 1.08
C ALA A 123 -5.92 -13.89 0.83
N LEU A 124 -5.73 -12.89 -0.04
CA LEU A 124 -6.72 -11.81 -0.21
C LEU A 124 -7.97 -12.21 -0.98
N PHE A 125 -7.80 -12.85 -2.14
CA PHE A 125 -8.88 -13.16 -3.07
C PHE A 125 -8.96 -14.65 -3.45
N PRO A 126 -8.81 -15.60 -2.51
CA PRO A 126 -8.79 -17.03 -2.84
C PRO A 126 -10.12 -17.53 -3.43
N GLU A 127 -11.23 -16.86 -3.12
CA GLU A 127 -12.58 -17.21 -3.56
C GLU A 127 -12.98 -16.54 -4.90
N TYR A 128 -12.17 -15.59 -5.40
CA TYR A 128 -12.51 -14.84 -6.60
C TYR A 128 -11.81 -15.40 -7.84
N LYS A 129 -12.56 -15.50 -8.93
CA LYS A 129 -12.00 -15.80 -10.24
C LYS A 129 -11.28 -14.56 -10.78
N LEU A 130 -9.98 -14.47 -10.51
CA LEU A 130 -9.13 -13.41 -11.05
C LEU A 130 -8.96 -13.60 -12.56
N THR A 131 -9.38 -12.59 -13.33
CA THR A 131 -9.38 -12.63 -14.80
C THR A 131 -7.96 -12.61 -15.35
N LYS A 132 -7.68 -13.46 -16.33
CA LYS A 132 -6.41 -13.51 -17.07
C LYS A 132 -6.59 -12.80 -18.42
N ASN A 133 -6.92 -11.52 -18.38
CA ASN A 133 -7.00 -10.70 -19.60
C ASN A 133 -5.60 -10.44 -20.16
N LYS A 134 -5.44 -9.61 -21.20
CA LYS A 134 -4.11 -9.21 -21.65
C LYS A 134 -3.38 -8.49 -20.50
N PRO A 135 -2.11 -8.80 -20.18
CA PRO A 135 -1.35 -8.06 -19.17
C PRO A 135 -1.05 -6.63 -19.64
N GLY A 136 -0.71 -5.76 -18.68
CA GLY A 136 -0.33 -4.36 -18.90
C GLY A 136 -1.38 -3.35 -18.43
N ASN A 137 -0.91 -2.16 -18.09
CA ASN A 137 -1.73 -1.07 -17.52
C ASN A 137 -2.90 -0.69 -18.43
N GLN A 138 -2.66 -0.57 -19.73
CA GLN A 138 -3.69 -0.26 -20.73
C GLN A 138 -4.86 -1.23 -20.63
N SER A 139 -4.59 -2.54 -20.63
CA SER A 139 -5.67 -3.53 -20.59
C SER A 139 -6.38 -3.54 -19.24
N ALA A 140 -5.66 -3.40 -18.13
CA ALA A 140 -6.28 -3.31 -16.80
C ALA A 140 -7.28 -2.16 -16.71
N VAL A 141 -6.88 -0.98 -17.20
CA VAL A 141 -7.71 0.24 -17.20
C VAL A 141 -8.87 0.14 -18.18
N GLU A 142 -8.66 -0.39 -19.39
CA GLU A 142 -9.74 -0.63 -20.35
C GLU A 142 -10.80 -1.61 -19.80
N ASN A 143 -10.37 -2.65 -19.09
CA ASN A 143 -11.30 -3.60 -18.47
C ASN A 143 -12.11 -2.95 -17.34
N TRP A 144 -11.48 -2.08 -16.54
CA TRP A 144 -12.17 -1.28 -15.54
C TRP A 144 -13.20 -0.34 -16.18
N LEU A 145 -12.81 0.39 -17.23
CA LEU A 145 -13.71 1.25 -18.00
C LEU A 145 -14.86 0.47 -18.63
N LYS A 146 -14.61 -0.75 -19.15
CA LYS A 146 -15.67 -1.60 -19.69
C LYS A 146 -16.65 -2.05 -18.60
N TRP A 147 -16.13 -2.46 -17.44
CA TRP A 147 -16.95 -2.89 -16.30
C TRP A 147 -17.91 -1.77 -15.85
N THR A 148 -17.38 -0.56 -15.64
CA THR A 148 -18.19 0.58 -15.20
C THR A 148 -19.35 0.89 -16.15
N SER A 149 -19.18 0.71 -17.46
CA SER A 149 -20.26 0.89 -18.44
C SER A 149 -21.30 -0.23 -18.49
N SER A 150 -20.96 -1.43 -18.01
CA SER A 150 -21.78 -2.64 -18.16
C SER A 150 -22.72 -2.93 -16.98
N ALA A 151 -22.40 -2.41 -15.80
CA ALA A 151 -23.23 -2.53 -14.61
C ALA A 151 -22.67 -1.61 -13.52
N ALA A 152 -23.23 -0.41 -13.37
CA ALA A 152 -23.15 0.27 -12.08
C ALA A 152 -24.02 -0.55 -11.12
N PRO A 153 -23.46 -1.31 -10.17
CA PRO A 153 -24.28 -2.11 -9.29
C PRO A 153 -25.18 -1.17 -8.48
N ASN A 154 -26.46 -1.52 -8.29
CA ASN A 154 -27.36 -0.79 -7.38
C ASN A 154 -26.99 -0.99 -5.89
N GLN A 155 -25.78 -1.49 -5.64
CA GLN A 155 -25.18 -1.86 -4.37
C GLN A 155 -23.76 -1.25 -4.32
N PRO A 156 -23.21 -0.99 -3.13
CA PRO A 156 -21.85 -0.47 -3.01
C PRO A 156 -20.83 -1.43 -3.63
N TRP A 157 -19.74 -0.89 -4.17
CA TRP A 157 -18.68 -1.68 -4.79
C TRP A 157 -17.29 -1.37 -4.23
N PHE A 158 -16.45 -2.40 -4.22
CA PHE A 158 -15.03 -2.32 -3.96
C PHE A 158 -14.30 -2.68 -5.25
N SER A 159 -13.62 -1.69 -5.82
CA SER A 159 -12.80 -1.86 -7.01
C SER A 159 -11.34 -1.79 -6.62
N TYR A 160 -10.56 -2.77 -7.04
CA TYR A 160 -9.11 -2.78 -6.89
C TYR A 160 -8.43 -2.86 -8.25
N LEU A 161 -7.61 -1.85 -8.55
CA LEU A 161 -6.86 -1.72 -9.80
C LEU A 161 -5.37 -1.74 -9.48
N ASN A 162 -4.72 -2.87 -9.74
CA ASN A 162 -3.28 -3.08 -9.53
C ASN A 162 -2.51 -2.83 -10.84
N LEU A 163 -1.73 -1.76 -10.88
CA LEU A 163 -0.95 -1.30 -12.03
C LEU A 163 0.55 -1.49 -11.77
N ASP A 164 1.37 -1.37 -12.81
CA ASP A 164 2.79 -1.71 -12.77
C ASP A 164 3.62 -0.73 -13.60
N LEU A 165 4.57 -0.05 -12.98
CA LEU A 165 5.68 0.65 -13.63
C LEU A 165 6.96 -0.18 -13.54
N GLU A 166 7.22 -0.79 -12.38
CA GLU A 166 8.47 -1.49 -12.12
C GLU A 166 8.72 -2.63 -13.12
N GLY A 167 7.79 -3.58 -13.24
CA GLY A 167 7.95 -4.74 -14.11
C GLY A 167 8.22 -4.33 -15.56
N SER A 168 7.40 -3.40 -16.07
CA SER A 168 7.54 -2.84 -17.42
C SER A 168 8.95 -2.28 -17.68
N VAL A 169 9.51 -1.52 -16.73
CA VAL A 169 10.85 -0.92 -16.88
C VAL A 169 11.96 -1.96 -16.72
N ARG A 170 11.88 -2.82 -15.70
CA ARG A 170 12.92 -3.82 -15.39
C ARG A 170 13.06 -4.89 -16.46
N GLU A 171 11.96 -5.29 -17.11
CA GLU A 171 11.96 -6.26 -18.20
C GLU A 171 12.84 -5.83 -19.38
N ARG A 172 13.01 -4.52 -19.58
CA ARG A 172 13.81 -3.96 -20.67
C ARG A 172 15.32 -4.12 -20.47
N LYS A 173 15.79 -4.36 -19.23
CA LYS A 173 17.21 -4.56 -18.87
C LYS A 173 18.12 -3.43 -19.37
N LEU A 174 17.71 -2.19 -19.16
CA LEU A 174 18.46 -1.00 -19.57
C LEU A 174 19.74 -0.86 -18.72
N THR A 175 20.86 -0.59 -19.39
CA THR A 175 22.21 -0.66 -18.77
C THR A 175 22.76 0.69 -18.31
N THR A 176 22.11 1.80 -18.64
CA THR A 176 22.53 3.13 -18.21
C THR A 176 21.40 3.85 -17.48
N LEU A 177 21.78 4.67 -16.51
CA LEU A 177 20.84 5.48 -15.73
C LEU A 177 19.97 6.39 -16.60
N GLU A 178 20.57 7.01 -17.63
CA GLU A 178 19.87 7.92 -18.54
C GLU A 178 18.77 7.19 -19.32
N LEU A 179 19.08 6.02 -19.87
CA LEU A 179 18.10 5.21 -20.61
C LEU A 179 16.99 4.69 -19.69
N GLU A 180 17.35 4.19 -18.50
CA GLU A 180 16.37 3.71 -17.51
C GLU A 180 15.42 4.82 -17.06
N LYS A 181 15.94 6.03 -16.79
CA LYS A 181 15.12 7.21 -16.45
C LYS A 181 14.22 7.63 -17.60
N ALA A 182 14.74 7.70 -18.82
CA ALA A 182 13.94 8.07 -19.99
C ALA A 182 12.78 7.10 -20.20
N TYR A 183 13.04 5.79 -20.09
CA TYR A 183 12.03 4.76 -20.25
C TYR A 183 10.99 4.75 -19.11
N TYR A 184 11.45 4.94 -17.87
CA TYR A 184 10.56 5.11 -16.71
C TYR A 184 9.65 6.33 -16.91
N ASN A 185 10.18 7.48 -17.33
CA ASN A 185 9.39 8.69 -17.55
C ASN A 185 8.37 8.53 -18.69
N GLU A 186 8.74 7.82 -19.77
CA GLU A 186 7.80 7.49 -20.85
C GLU A 186 6.60 6.67 -20.31
N HIS A 187 6.87 5.63 -19.51
CA HIS A 187 5.83 4.79 -18.92
C HIS A 187 5.01 5.53 -17.87
N LEU A 188 5.64 6.46 -17.15
CA LEU A 188 4.97 7.33 -16.20
C LEU A 188 3.95 8.24 -16.90
N SER A 189 4.31 8.87 -18.02
CA SER A 189 3.38 9.69 -18.80
C SER A 189 2.23 8.86 -19.40
N GLN A 190 2.51 7.64 -19.87
CA GLN A 190 1.47 6.73 -20.35
C GLN A 190 0.49 6.33 -19.23
N LEU A 191 1.02 6.02 -18.04
CA LEU A 191 0.21 5.72 -16.86
C LEU A 191 -0.65 6.91 -16.45
N ASP A 192 -0.12 8.12 -16.43
CA ASP A 192 -0.87 9.32 -16.07
C ASP A 192 -2.05 9.57 -17.03
N SER A 193 -1.83 9.38 -18.34
CA SER A 193 -2.92 9.42 -19.33
C SER A 193 -4.01 8.38 -19.05
N LEU A 194 -3.64 7.19 -18.58
CA LEU A 194 -4.61 6.16 -18.18
C LEU A 194 -5.38 6.53 -16.91
N LEU A 195 -4.72 7.13 -15.92
CA LEU A 195 -5.38 7.67 -14.73
C LEU A 195 -6.37 8.78 -15.10
N GLY A 196 -6.00 9.67 -16.03
CA GLY A 196 -6.91 10.68 -16.57
C GLY A 196 -8.21 10.10 -17.13
N LYS A 197 -8.16 8.96 -17.82
CA LYS A 197 -9.37 8.26 -18.31
C LYS A 197 -10.25 7.74 -17.17
N ILE A 198 -9.64 7.26 -16.09
CA ILE A 198 -10.37 6.81 -14.89
C ILE A 198 -11.06 8.02 -14.23
N PHE A 199 -10.34 9.13 -14.05
CA PHE A 199 -10.90 10.34 -13.44
C PHE A 199 -12.05 10.91 -14.28
N ALA A 200 -11.87 11.01 -15.60
CA ALA A 200 -12.93 11.43 -16.50
C ALA A 200 -14.17 10.53 -16.39
N ARG A 201 -13.99 9.20 -16.28
CA ARG A 201 -15.12 8.27 -16.07
C ARG A 201 -15.82 8.45 -14.73
N LEU A 202 -15.06 8.70 -13.66
CA LEU A 202 -15.63 8.96 -12.33
C LEU A 202 -16.42 10.27 -12.30
N GLU A 203 -15.94 11.30 -13.01
CA GLU A 203 -16.65 12.57 -13.23
C GLU A 203 -17.92 12.37 -14.06
N GLU A 204 -17.82 11.69 -15.20
CA GLU A 204 -18.92 11.39 -16.13
C GLU A 204 -20.11 10.73 -15.41
N TYR A 205 -19.84 9.79 -14.50
CA TYR A 205 -20.87 9.05 -13.76
C TYR A 205 -21.28 9.71 -12.43
N GLY A 206 -20.70 10.88 -12.09
CA GLY A 206 -20.97 11.56 -10.83
C GLY A 206 -20.51 10.79 -9.59
N TRP A 207 -19.61 9.81 -9.74
CA TRP A 207 -19.19 8.90 -8.67
C TRP A 207 -18.20 9.53 -7.68
N LEU A 208 -17.59 10.66 -8.02
CA LEU A 208 -16.64 11.35 -7.14
C LEU A 208 -17.20 11.68 -5.74
N GLN A 209 -18.52 11.89 -5.61
CA GLN A 209 -19.14 12.26 -4.34
C GLN A 209 -19.43 11.06 -3.42
N ASN A 210 -19.62 9.88 -3.98
CA ASN A 210 -19.98 8.66 -3.23
C ASN A 210 -18.89 7.57 -3.31
N THR A 211 -17.68 7.94 -3.74
CA THR A 211 -16.55 7.01 -3.86
C THR A 211 -15.37 7.54 -3.06
N MET A 212 -14.86 6.72 -2.16
CA MET A 212 -13.52 6.90 -1.60
C MET A 212 -12.50 6.38 -2.62
N ILE A 213 -11.65 7.27 -3.13
CA ILE A 213 -10.62 6.93 -4.10
C ILE A 213 -9.27 7.03 -3.41
N ILE A 214 -8.51 5.94 -3.42
CA ILE A 214 -7.19 5.82 -2.79
C ILE A 214 -6.19 5.48 -3.88
N ILE A 215 -5.14 6.28 -4.01
CA ILE A 215 -4.06 6.08 -4.98
C ILE A 215 -2.74 6.01 -4.23
N THR A 216 -2.02 4.91 -4.40
CA THR A 216 -0.71 4.68 -3.78
C THR A 216 0.15 3.73 -4.60
N ALA A 217 1.27 3.29 -4.05
CA ALA A 217 2.19 2.34 -4.66
C ALA A 217 2.54 1.27 -3.63
N GLU A 218 2.63 0.00 -4.03
CA GLU A 218 3.10 -1.05 -3.13
C GLU A 218 4.54 -0.81 -2.67
N HIS A 219 5.35 -0.20 -3.52
CA HIS A 219 6.69 0.33 -3.25
C HIS A 219 7.06 1.29 -4.40
N GLY A 220 8.09 2.09 -4.18
CA GLY A 220 8.65 3.02 -5.16
C GLY A 220 9.57 2.32 -6.16
N TYR A 221 10.47 3.09 -6.78
CA TYR A 221 11.40 2.59 -7.80
C TYR A 221 12.78 3.23 -7.64
N ALA A 222 13.76 2.43 -7.25
CA ALA A 222 15.17 2.84 -7.27
C ALA A 222 15.87 2.46 -8.59
N PHE A 223 16.58 3.43 -9.18
CA PHE A 223 17.33 3.21 -10.42
C PHE A 223 18.64 2.48 -10.17
N GLN A 224 19.11 1.69 -11.15
CA GLN A 224 20.44 1.07 -11.16
C GLN A 224 20.77 0.22 -9.91
N LEU A 225 19.78 -0.38 -9.26
CA LEU A 225 20.02 -1.33 -8.17
C LEU A 225 20.84 -2.52 -8.67
N SER A 226 21.81 -2.97 -7.87
CA SER A 226 22.65 -4.11 -8.21
C SER A 226 22.98 -4.99 -7.00
N GLY A 227 23.32 -6.25 -7.26
CA GLY A 227 23.74 -7.20 -6.22
C GLY A 227 22.72 -7.32 -5.08
N ASP A 228 23.19 -7.11 -3.85
CA ASP A 228 22.37 -7.22 -2.63
C ASP A 228 21.29 -6.14 -2.51
N GLU A 229 21.44 -5.00 -3.20
CA GLU A 229 20.52 -3.86 -3.14
C GLU A 229 19.15 -4.21 -3.74
N LEU A 230 19.13 -5.09 -4.76
CA LEU A 230 17.90 -5.58 -5.40
C LEU A 230 16.88 -6.13 -4.42
N ASN A 231 17.34 -6.61 -3.26
CA ASN A 231 16.46 -7.16 -2.23
C ASN A 231 16.47 -6.37 -0.94
N ASN A 232 17.51 -5.58 -0.65
CA ASN A 232 17.76 -5.00 0.68
C ASN A 232 17.90 -3.48 0.69
N TYR A 233 17.46 -2.80 -0.37
CA TYR A 233 17.44 -1.35 -0.44
C TYR A 233 16.12 -0.78 0.10
N PHE A 234 16.22 0.23 0.98
CA PHE A 234 15.11 0.85 1.70
C PHE A 234 15.23 2.40 1.70
N ALA A 235 15.93 2.98 0.75
CA ALA A 235 15.95 4.44 0.66
C ALA A 235 14.58 4.97 0.24
N ARG A 236 14.41 6.29 0.38
CA ARG A 236 13.12 6.96 0.17
C ARG A 236 12.52 6.70 -1.21
N ASP A 237 13.33 6.58 -2.25
CA ASP A 237 12.83 6.30 -3.58
C ASP A 237 12.24 4.90 -3.77
N GLU A 238 12.59 3.95 -2.90
CA GLU A 238 12.06 2.59 -2.92
C GLU A 238 10.89 2.40 -1.95
N ILE A 239 10.86 3.08 -0.81
CA ILE A 239 9.85 2.81 0.23
C ILE A 239 8.99 4.01 0.63
N GLN A 240 9.36 5.24 0.27
CA GLN A 240 8.43 6.37 0.39
C GLN A 240 7.61 6.44 -0.89
N VAL A 241 6.29 6.43 -0.72
CA VAL A 241 5.33 6.31 -1.83
C VAL A 241 4.26 7.38 -1.71
N PRO A 242 3.63 7.78 -2.82
CA PRO A 242 2.44 8.61 -2.75
C PRO A 242 1.33 7.94 -1.97
N MET A 243 0.54 8.72 -1.24
CA MET A 243 -0.74 8.28 -0.69
C MET A 243 -1.72 9.43 -0.84
N ILE A 244 -2.64 9.31 -1.80
CA ILE A 244 -3.63 10.33 -2.13
C ILE A 244 -5.00 9.73 -1.86
N VAL A 245 -5.80 10.41 -1.06
CA VAL A 245 -7.16 9.98 -0.72
C VAL A 245 -8.14 11.08 -1.02
N ARG A 246 -9.07 10.80 -1.93
CA ARG A 246 -10.23 11.65 -2.20
C ARG A 246 -11.46 11.00 -1.59
N TRP A 247 -12.07 11.67 -0.63
CA TRP A 247 -13.32 11.22 -0.03
C TRP A 247 -14.05 12.40 0.60
N ARG A 248 -15.38 12.45 0.50
CA ARG A 248 -16.20 13.55 1.07
C ARG A 248 -16.01 13.74 2.58
N GLY A 249 -15.62 12.68 3.29
CA GLY A 249 -15.35 12.71 4.72
C GLY A 249 -13.99 13.30 5.09
N LEU A 250 -13.14 13.63 4.11
CA LEU A 250 -11.80 14.18 4.35
C LEU A 250 -11.64 15.57 3.76
N PRO A 251 -10.87 16.45 4.44
CA PRO A 251 -10.55 17.76 3.92
C PRO A 251 -9.52 17.68 2.78
N THR A 252 -9.62 18.61 1.84
CA THR A 252 -8.54 18.88 0.89
C THR A 252 -7.35 19.51 1.63
N LYS A 253 -6.26 18.76 1.81
CA LYS A 253 -5.05 19.23 2.48
C LYS A 253 -3.81 18.41 2.09
N ILE A 254 -2.64 19.00 2.30
CA ILE A 254 -1.37 18.28 2.32
C ILE A 254 -1.07 17.92 3.78
N GLU A 255 -0.98 16.62 4.05
CA GLU A 255 -0.63 16.05 5.34
C GLU A 255 0.83 15.59 5.34
N SER A 256 1.63 16.15 6.24
CA SER A 256 3.06 15.87 6.37
C SER A 256 3.39 14.93 7.53
N LYS A 257 2.37 14.56 8.33
CA LYS A 257 2.48 13.55 9.38
C LYS A 257 3.05 12.26 8.80
N LEU A 258 4.01 11.69 9.53
CA LEU A 258 4.57 10.39 9.21
C LEU A 258 3.46 9.32 9.21
N SER A 259 3.38 8.56 8.13
CA SER A 259 2.38 7.51 7.95
C SER A 259 2.93 6.35 7.12
N SER A 260 2.20 5.25 7.12
CA SER A 260 2.59 4.04 6.40
C SER A 260 1.38 3.21 5.98
N HIS A 261 1.58 2.24 5.11
CA HIS A 261 0.49 1.38 4.62
C HIS A 261 -0.31 0.70 5.73
N ILE A 262 0.33 0.35 6.85
CA ILE A 262 -0.36 -0.29 7.99
C ILE A 262 -1.44 0.60 8.62
N ASP A 263 -1.41 1.90 8.34
CA ASP A 263 -2.34 2.90 8.87
C ASP A 263 -3.64 3.01 8.05
N LEU A 264 -3.66 2.49 6.81
CA LEU A 264 -4.85 2.59 5.95
C LEU A 264 -5.98 1.70 6.46
N LEU A 265 -5.70 0.43 6.78
CA LEU A 265 -6.70 -0.50 7.29
C LEU A 265 -7.47 0.07 8.50
N PRO A 266 -6.81 0.50 9.61
CA PRO A 266 -7.53 1.03 10.76
C PRO A 266 -8.35 2.28 10.42
N ALA A 267 -7.87 3.13 9.50
CA ALA A 267 -8.65 4.29 9.03
C ALA A 267 -9.94 3.87 8.33
N LEU A 268 -9.89 2.89 7.42
CA LEU A 268 -11.08 2.37 6.74
C LEU A 268 -12.05 1.68 7.72
N MET A 269 -11.51 0.84 8.61
CA MET A 269 -12.33 0.10 9.58
C MET A 269 -13.03 1.04 10.57
N ASN A 270 -12.36 2.11 10.98
CA ASN A 270 -12.92 3.14 11.85
C ASN A 270 -13.89 4.05 11.09
N GLU A 271 -13.45 4.70 10.01
CA GLU A 271 -14.21 5.78 9.38
C GLU A 271 -15.34 5.31 8.46
N VAL A 272 -15.15 4.19 7.75
CA VAL A 272 -16.17 3.66 6.83
C VAL A 272 -17.04 2.63 7.54
N PHE A 273 -16.41 1.67 8.21
CA PHE A 273 -17.13 0.50 8.74
C PHE A 273 -17.56 0.63 10.21
N LYS A 274 -17.14 1.70 10.90
CA LYS A 274 -17.50 1.99 12.30
C LYS A 274 -17.23 0.82 13.23
N VAL A 275 -16.05 0.20 13.10
CA VAL A 275 -15.59 -0.88 13.99
C VAL A 275 -15.54 -0.37 15.44
N GLN A 276 -15.97 -1.20 16.38
CA GLN A 276 -16.02 -0.84 17.81
C GLN A 276 -14.83 -1.39 18.60
N ASN A 277 -14.11 -2.36 18.03
CA ASN A 277 -12.93 -2.94 18.65
C ASN A 277 -11.76 -1.95 18.70
N PRO A 278 -10.88 -2.04 19.71
CA PRO A 278 -9.62 -1.31 19.70
C PRO A 278 -8.74 -1.76 18.52
N ILE A 279 -7.97 -0.83 17.94
CA ILE A 279 -7.11 -1.10 16.77
C ILE A 279 -6.18 -2.31 16.99
N ILE A 280 -5.67 -2.48 18.21
CA ILE A 280 -4.75 -3.57 18.57
C ILE A 280 -5.33 -4.98 18.39
N ASP A 281 -6.65 -5.11 18.21
CA ASP A 281 -7.32 -6.38 17.92
C ASP A 281 -7.15 -6.81 16.46
N TYR A 282 -6.88 -5.89 15.53
CA TYR A 282 -6.94 -6.18 14.09
C TYR A 282 -5.96 -5.41 13.21
N ALA A 283 -5.12 -4.55 13.77
CA ALA A 283 -4.05 -3.91 13.03
C ALA A 283 -2.90 -3.53 13.97
N GLN A 284 -1.72 -3.34 13.39
CA GLN A 284 -0.59 -2.74 14.06
C GLN A 284 -0.59 -1.22 13.91
N GLY A 285 -1.14 -0.66 12.81
CA GLY A 285 -1.11 0.77 12.48
C GLY A 285 -1.86 1.72 13.43
N SER A 286 -2.01 2.96 13.00
CA SER A 286 -2.88 3.98 13.60
C SER A 286 -3.86 4.49 12.54
N ASP A 287 -4.92 5.18 12.95
CA ASP A 287 -5.83 5.79 11.97
C ASP A 287 -5.09 6.83 11.10
N LEU A 288 -4.95 6.53 9.80
CA LEU A 288 -4.36 7.41 8.80
C LEU A 288 -5.07 8.78 8.73
N PHE A 289 -6.39 8.82 8.89
CA PHE A 289 -7.22 10.01 8.73
C PHE A 289 -7.28 10.88 9.99
N SER A 290 -6.84 10.37 11.14
CA SER A 290 -6.68 11.18 12.34
C SER A 290 -5.57 12.22 12.16
N ASP A 291 -5.73 13.43 12.71
CA ASP A 291 -4.65 14.42 12.74
C ASP A 291 -3.50 14.02 13.68
N LYS A 292 -3.76 13.09 14.62
CA LYS A 292 -2.78 12.66 15.61
C LYS A 292 -2.13 11.34 15.21
N ARG A 293 -0.87 11.16 15.60
CA ARG A 293 -0.19 9.86 15.63
C ARG A 293 0.59 9.79 16.93
N ALA A 294 0.48 8.68 17.65
CA ALA A 294 1.19 8.50 18.92
C ALA A 294 2.68 8.19 18.71
N ALA A 295 3.02 7.37 17.71
CA ALA A 295 4.39 6.96 17.42
C ALA A 295 5.03 7.89 16.38
N GLU A 296 6.20 8.47 16.70
CA GLU A 296 7.00 9.28 15.77
C GLU A 296 7.84 8.46 14.79
N TRP A 297 7.42 7.21 14.56
CA TRP A 297 8.09 6.25 13.69
C TRP A 297 7.10 5.38 12.90
N VAL A 298 7.57 4.86 11.78
CA VAL A 298 6.90 3.83 10.95
C VAL A 298 7.84 2.65 10.74
N PHE A 299 7.27 1.55 10.26
CA PHE A 299 7.96 0.28 10.15
C PHE A 299 7.87 -0.24 8.73
N ALA A 300 9.02 -0.62 8.18
CA ALA A 300 9.12 -1.36 6.93
C ALA A 300 9.95 -2.63 7.18
N ALA A 301 9.73 -3.69 6.41
CA ALA A 301 10.54 -4.89 6.54
C ALA A 301 10.63 -5.69 5.23
N ASN A 302 11.61 -6.59 5.20
CA ASN A 302 11.72 -7.68 4.23
C ASN A 302 12.18 -8.96 4.94
N TYR A 303 12.63 -9.97 4.18
CA TYR A 303 13.08 -11.24 4.76
C TYR A 303 14.26 -11.08 5.75
N ARG A 304 15.11 -10.08 5.57
CA ARG A 304 16.38 -9.88 6.29
C ARG A 304 16.27 -8.81 7.36
N TRP A 305 15.62 -7.69 7.04
CA TRP A 305 15.69 -6.44 7.76
C TRP A 305 14.34 -6.03 8.33
N ASN A 306 14.37 -5.62 9.60
CA ASN A 306 13.38 -4.77 10.23
C ASN A 306 13.88 -3.33 10.15
N VAL A 307 13.11 -2.43 9.57
CA VAL A 307 13.51 -1.04 9.33
C VAL A 307 12.57 -0.11 10.07
N ILE A 308 13.09 0.56 11.09
CA ILE A 308 12.39 1.60 11.83
C ILE A 308 12.75 2.94 11.21
N ILE A 309 11.76 3.72 10.79
CA ILE A 309 11.95 5.00 10.11
C ILE A 309 11.33 6.09 10.99
N THR A 310 12.13 7.05 11.42
CA THR A 310 11.70 8.16 12.27
C THR A 310 11.28 9.39 11.44
N SER A 311 10.59 10.33 12.07
CA SER A 311 10.07 11.55 11.44
C SER A 311 11.11 12.42 10.74
N ASP A 312 12.36 12.42 11.22
CA ASP A 312 13.51 13.10 10.60
C ASP A 312 14.09 12.37 9.38
N GLY A 313 13.59 11.17 9.07
CA GLY A 313 14.06 10.31 7.99
C GLY A 313 15.24 9.41 8.36
N THR A 314 15.69 9.42 9.63
CA THR A 314 16.66 8.44 10.12
C THR A 314 16.08 7.03 10.05
N GLN A 315 16.88 6.06 9.63
CA GLN A 315 16.49 4.66 9.59
C GLN A 315 17.38 3.79 10.48
N TYR A 316 16.77 2.87 11.20
CA TYR A 316 17.46 1.81 11.95
C TYR A 316 17.08 0.47 11.35
N HIS A 317 18.05 -0.17 10.71
CA HIS A 317 17.92 -1.49 10.10
C HIS A 317 18.42 -2.52 11.09
N ILE A 318 17.60 -3.50 11.46
CA ILE A 318 17.95 -4.54 12.42
C ILE A 318 17.73 -5.89 11.77
N ASP A 319 18.77 -6.72 11.72
CA ASP A 319 18.67 -8.06 11.17
C ASP A 319 18.13 -9.05 12.23
N LYS A 320 17.81 -10.27 11.78
CA LYS A 320 17.32 -11.35 12.65
C LYS A 320 18.30 -11.80 13.74
N LYS A 321 19.60 -11.44 13.62
CA LYS A 321 20.63 -11.72 14.62
C LYS A 321 20.78 -10.59 15.64
N GLY A 322 20.03 -9.50 15.47
CA GLY A 322 20.10 -8.31 16.33
C GLY A 322 21.22 -7.33 15.94
N ASN A 323 21.93 -7.55 14.83
CA ASN A 323 22.87 -6.54 14.34
C ASN A 323 22.07 -5.37 13.78
N TYR A 324 22.49 -4.15 14.09
CA TYR A 324 21.82 -2.96 13.59
C TYR A 324 22.73 -2.06 12.77
N GLN A 325 22.11 -1.32 11.86
CA GLN A 325 22.75 -0.29 11.03
C GLN A 325 21.88 0.97 11.08
N LYS A 326 22.53 2.12 11.14
CA LYS A 326 21.87 3.42 11.14
C LYS A 326 22.14 4.13 9.82
N TYR A 327 21.09 4.69 9.24
CA TYR A 327 21.16 5.52 8.04
C TYR A 327 20.54 6.88 8.32
N ASP A 328 21.11 7.93 7.72
CA ASP A 328 20.48 9.25 7.71
C ASP A 328 19.38 9.35 6.64
N ARG A 329 18.73 10.51 6.55
CA ARG A 329 17.66 10.79 5.57
C ARG A 329 18.10 10.67 4.10
N THR A 330 19.40 10.75 3.81
CA THR A 330 19.98 10.58 2.47
C THR A 330 20.42 9.14 2.19
N TYR A 331 20.08 8.22 3.10
CA TYR A 331 20.44 6.80 3.04
C TYR A 331 21.95 6.56 3.10
N GLN A 332 22.70 7.48 3.71
CA GLN A 332 24.12 7.28 4.03
C GLN A 332 24.24 6.59 5.38
N LYS A 333 25.09 5.57 5.44
CA LYS A 333 25.35 4.84 6.68
C LYS A 333 26.12 5.74 7.65
N VAL A 334 25.61 5.87 8.86
CA VAL A 334 26.23 6.69 9.92
C VAL A 334 26.61 5.83 11.10
N SER A 335 27.73 6.18 11.77
CA SER A 335 28.07 5.54 13.05
C SER A 335 27.02 5.91 14.10
N SER A 336 26.79 4.99 15.04
CA SER A 336 25.87 5.23 16.16
C SER A 336 26.49 4.66 17.42
N ASP A 337 26.87 5.54 18.33
CA ASP A 337 27.45 5.14 19.61
C ASP A 337 26.37 4.84 20.66
N ARG A 338 25.12 5.24 20.38
CA ARG A 338 23.97 5.04 21.27
C ARG A 338 22.86 4.27 20.56
N LEU A 339 22.53 3.10 21.10
CA LEU A 339 21.39 2.29 20.68
C LEU A 339 20.08 2.90 21.22
N PRO A 340 19.07 3.21 20.39
CA PRO A 340 17.79 3.70 20.87
C PRO A 340 16.94 2.54 21.40
N LEU A 341 17.36 1.94 22.53
CA LEU A 341 16.80 0.69 23.05
C LEU A 341 15.28 0.76 23.28
N GLY A 342 14.76 1.89 23.77
CA GLY A 342 13.31 2.08 23.98
C GLY A 342 12.52 1.94 22.68
N LEU A 343 12.99 2.59 21.61
CA LEU A 343 12.39 2.50 20.27
C LEU A 343 12.43 1.06 19.74
N PHE A 344 13.54 0.35 19.96
CA PHE A 344 13.68 -1.03 19.48
C PHE A 344 12.75 -1.98 20.22
N LEU A 345 12.65 -1.87 21.55
CA LEU A 345 11.73 -2.67 22.35
C LEU A 345 10.27 -2.42 21.95
N GLU A 346 9.89 -1.16 21.74
CA GLU A 346 8.56 -0.81 21.25
C GLU A 346 8.28 -1.43 19.88
N ALA A 347 9.21 -1.28 18.93
CA ALA A 347 9.08 -1.82 17.59
C ALA A 347 8.99 -3.35 17.59
N PHE A 348 9.81 -4.06 18.36
CA PHE A 348 9.76 -5.53 18.44
C PHE A 348 8.53 -6.07 19.17
N ASN A 349 8.06 -5.37 20.20
CA ASN A 349 6.80 -5.72 20.86
C ASN A 349 5.61 -5.56 19.91
N ARG A 350 5.58 -4.47 19.13
CA ARG A 350 4.57 -4.28 18.08
C ARG A 350 4.70 -5.34 17.00
N ASP A 351 5.91 -5.61 16.52
CA ASP A 351 6.20 -6.58 15.47
C ASP A 351 5.58 -7.96 15.74
N ARG A 352 5.65 -8.44 16.98
CA ARG A 352 5.18 -9.79 17.34
C ARG A 352 3.74 -9.84 17.86
N SER A 353 2.98 -8.74 17.74
CA SER A 353 1.70 -8.61 18.44
C SER A 353 0.61 -9.61 18.02
N PHE A 354 0.67 -10.18 16.82
CA PHE A 354 -0.32 -11.12 16.26
C PHE A 354 0.25 -12.53 16.02
N LEU A 355 1.47 -12.81 16.47
CA LEU A 355 2.04 -14.16 16.37
C LEU A 355 1.53 -15.02 17.54
N ASP A 356 1.12 -16.26 17.24
CA ASP A 356 0.80 -17.23 18.29
C ASP A 356 2.02 -17.43 19.21
N LYS A 357 1.76 -17.51 20.52
CA LYS A 357 2.79 -17.73 21.54
C LYS A 357 3.30 -19.16 21.57
#